data_AF-A0AAW8M3D4-F1
#
_entry.id   AF-A0AAW8M3D4-F1
#
_cell.length_a   1.000
_cell.length_b   1.000
_cell.length_c   1.000
_cell.angle_alpha   90.00
_cell.angle_beta   90.00
_cell.angle_gamma   90.00
#
_symmetry.space_group_name_H-M   'P 1'
#
loop_
_entity.id
_entity.type
_entity.pdbx_description
1 polymer ?
#
loop_
_entity_poly.entity_id
_entity_poly.type
_entity_poly.pdbx_seq_one_letter_code
_entity_poly.pdbx_strand_id
1 'polypeptide(L)'
;MAAGEYKKLEGMKLEFVSGMLEANGGERAISCSFTFDMTLDFTRFVKMANGYIPGYLEHDINAIRPELDGLAYHVSYNYFADAAGNIGSNEALFRVFGHPYYYLNDWSSGGLEKRYGKPAFQIIDGRLRINARTDFRWENPKQLIEIADLPIIQFQWALNLMEGHWSSPERPSPDIKAPSTVAVLMYANEDLIEAEGLQMFRGTRYLRGRALDFGPIKPEQILTAQ
;
A
#
# COMPACT_ATOMS: atom_id res chain seq x y z
N MET A 1 6.27 16.28 11.38
CA MET A 1 6.84 15.08 10.77
C MET A 1 7.23 15.47 9.36
N ALA A 2 8.52 15.40 8.99
CA ALA A 2 8.87 15.51 7.59
C ALA A 2 8.32 14.24 6.92
N ALA A 3 7.35 14.38 6.03
CA ALA A 3 6.98 13.27 5.16
C ALA A 3 8.25 12.88 4.41
N GLY A 4 8.65 11.60 4.48
CA GLY A 4 9.80 11.10 3.74
C GLY A 4 9.66 11.46 2.26
N GLU A 5 10.78 11.68 1.59
CA GLU A 5 10.76 12.08 0.18
C GLU A 5 10.18 10.94 -0.67
N TYR A 6 9.10 11.21 -1.41
CA TYR A 6 8.52 10.26 -2.35
C TYR A 6 9.39 10.22 -3.61
N LYS A 7 9.77 9.02 -4.04
CA LYS A 7 10.68 8.80 -5.15
C LYS A 7 10.24 7.67 -6.04
N LYS A 8 10.35 7.91 -7.35
CA LYS A 8 10.09 6.85 -8.31
C LYS A 8 11.21 5.82 -8.28
N LEU A 9 10.85 4.56 -8.07
CA LEU A 9 11.74 3.44 -8.24
C LEU A 9 11.54 2.83 -9.63
N GLU A 10 12.47 3.09 -10.54
CA GLU A 10 12.45 2.46 -11.85
C GLU A 10 12.50 0.93 -11.73
N GLY A 11 11.61 0.23 -12.46
CA GLY A 11 11.44 -1.23 -12.35
C GLY A 11 10.33 -1.66 -11.36
N MET A 12 9.75 -0.71 -10.63
CA MET A 12 8.57 -0.90 -9.80
C MET A 12 7.30 -0.74 -10.63
N LYS A 13 6.35 -1.68 -10.57
CA LYS A 13 5.09 -1.63 -11.33
C LYS A 13 3.91 -2.18 -10.55
N LEU A 14 2.72 -1.66 -10.89
CA LEU A 14 1.43 -2.12 -10.42
C LEU A 14 0.52 -2.36 -11.63
N GLU A 15 0.20 -3.62 -11.91
CA GLU A 15 -0.49 -4.07 -13.12
C GLU A 15 -1.84 -4.70 -12.73
N PHE A 16 -2.93 -4.16 -13.26
CA PHE A 16 -4.28 -4.67 -12.97
C PHE A 16 -4.49 -6.03 -13.64
N VAL A 17 -5.07 -6.97 -12.89
CA VAL A 17 -5.41 -8.31 -13.38
C VAL A 17 -6.91 -8.46 -13.51
N SER A 18 -7.65 -8.17 -12.43
CA SER A 18 -9.10 -8.28 -12.40
C SER A 18 -9.70 -7.46 -11.25
N GLY A 19 -11.00 -7.22 -11.31
CA GLY A 19 -11.73 -6.60 -10.23
C GLY A 19 -13.21 -6.90 -10.30
N MET A 20 -13.91 -6.69 -9.19
CA MET A 20 -15.32 -6.98 -9.04
C MET A 20 -15.96 -5.93 -8.12
N LEU A 21 -17.13 -5.42 -8.51
CA LEU A 21 -17.98 -4.59 -7.67
C LEU A 21 -19.23 -5.37 -7.28
N GLU A 22 -19.47 -5.56 -5.99
CA GLU A 22 -20.58 -6.37 -5.49
C GLU A 22 -21.36 -5.66 -4.38
N ALA A 23 -22.66 -5.88 -4.37
CA ALA A 23 -23.49 -5.53 -3.21
C ALA A 23 -23.21 -6.53 -2.07
N ASN A 24 -22.94 -6.02 -0.87
CA ASN A 24 -22.79 -6.80 0.34
C ASN A 24 -23.92 -6.45 1.31
N GLY A 25 -25.11 -6.99 1.01
CA GLY A 25 -26.34 -6.71 1.76
C GLY A 25 -26.26 -7.10 3.24
N GLY A 26 -25.48 -8.12 3.59
CA GLY A 26 -25.29 -8.56 4.98
C GLY A 26 -24.63 -7.50 5.87
N GLU A 27 -23.83 -6.61 5.27
CA GLU A 27 -23.13 -5.53 5.98
C GLU A 27 -23.61 -4.13 5.60
N ARG A 28 -24.68 -4.03 4.80
CA ARG A 28 -25.16 -2.76 4.19
C ARG A 28 -24.05 -2.02 3.43
N ALA A 29 -23.18 -2.78 2.76
CA ALA A 29 -21.98 -2.26 2.13
C ALA A 29 -21.97 -2.54 0.63
N ILE A 30 -21.12 -1.81 -0.09
CA ILE A 30 -20.64 -2.19 -1.42
C ILE A 30 -19.18 -2.62 -1.29
N SER A 31 -18.86 -3.79 -1.83
CA SER A 31 -17.53 -4.39 -1.81
C SER A 31 -16.86 -4.23 -3.17
N CYS A 32 -15.66 -3.66 -3.17
CA CYS A 32 -14.77 -3.57 -4.33
C CYS A 32 -13.61 -4.55 -4.12
N SER A 33 -13.51 -5.59 -4.94
CA SER A 33 -12.39 -6.54 -4.91
C SER A 33 -11.46 -6.28 -6.09
N PHE A 34 -10.16 -6.40 -5.87
CA PHE A 34 -9.12 -6.14 -6.86
C PHE A 34 -8.03 -7.19 -6.82
N THR A 35 -7.55 -7.57 -7.99
CA THR A 35 -6.32 -8.35 -8.16
C THR A 35 -5.32 -7.52 -8.95
N PHE A 36 -4.13 -7.36 -8.40
CA PHE A 36 -3.00 -6.71 -9.06
C PHE A 36 -1.76 -7.60 -9.02
N ASP A 37 -0.97 -7.54 -10.07
CA ASP A 37 0.41 -8.00 -10.09
C ASP A 37 1.34 -6.85 -9.79
N MET A 38 2.27 -7.09 -8.88
CA MET A 38 3.19 -6.09 -8.40
C MET A 38 4.63 -6.55 -8.64
N THR A 39 5.45 -5.68 -9.22
CA THR A 39 6.83 -5.99 -9.57
C THR A 39 7.79 -4.98 -8.97
N LEU A 40 9.03 -5.43 -8.77
CA LEU A 40 10.13 -4.62 -8.29
C LEU A 40 11.44 -5.15 -8.88
N ASP A 41 12.32 -4.26 -9.34
CA ASP A 41 13.70 -4.60 -9.67
C ASP A 41 14.53 -4.54 -8.39
N PHE A 42 14.93 -5.71 -7.88
CA PHE A 42 15.61 -5.82 -6.59
C PHE A 42 16.96 -5.10 -6.57
N THR A 43 17.72 -5.17 -7.65
CA THR A 43 19.03 -4.51 -7.74
C THR A 43 18.87 -2.99 -7.69
N ARG A 44 17.87 -2.45 -8.40
CA ARG A 44 17.57 -1.01 -8.36
C ARG A 44 17.05 -0.58 -7.00
N PHE A 45 16.21 -1.40 -6.36
CA PHE A 45 15.75 -1.17 -4.99
C PHE A 45 16.92 -1.05 -4.03
N VAL A 46 17.82 -2.04 -3.99
CA VAL A 46 18.99 -2.03 -3.10
C VAL A 46 19.87 -0.81 -3.36
N LYS A 47 20.16 -0.51 -4.64
CA LYS A 47 20.97 0.66 -5.01
C LYS A 47 20.34 1.97 -4.52
N MET A 48 19.04 2.13 -4.73
CA MET A 48 18.33 3.35 -4.33
C MET A 48 18.21 3.45 -2.80
N ALA A 49 17.90 2.35 -2.12
CA ALA A 49 17.81 2.31 -0.66
C ALA A 49 19.15 2.66 0.01
N ASN A 50 20.25 2.10 -0.50
CA ASN A 50 21.60 2.45 -0.03
C ASN A 50 22.01 3.91 -0.31
N GLY A 51 21.37 4.55 -1.28
CA GLY A 51 21.55 5.98 -1.53
C GLY A 51 20.91 6.87 -0.46
N TYR A 52 19.85 6.40 0.20
CA TYR A 52 19.18 7.10 1.30
C TYR A 52 19.74 6.70 2.67
N ILE A 53 19.93 5.41 2.90
CA ILE A 53 20.44 4.83 4.15
C ILE A 53 21.60 3.91 3.78
N PRO A 54 22.88 4.32 3.94
CA PRO A 54 24.02 3.48 3.61
C PRO A 54 23.94 2.11 4.29
N GLY A 55 24.12 1.03 3.53
CA GLY A 55 24.02 -0.33 4.07
C GLY A 55 22.61 -0.67 4.57
N TYR A 56 21.55 -0.13 3.97
CA TYR A 56 20.18 -0.21 4.49
C TYR A 56 19.77 -1.62 4.94
N LEU A 57 19.98 -2.63 4.09
CA LEU A 57 19.63 -4.03 4.37
C LEU A 57 20.67 -4.77 5.23
N GLU A 58 21.82 -4.16 5.49
CA GLU A 58 22.91 -4.72 6.31
C GLU A 58 22.75 -4.38 7.80
N HIS A 59 21.92 -3.38 8.11
CA HIS A 59 21.65 -2.94 9.47
C HIS A 59 20.30 -3.49 9.95
N ASP A 60 20.36 -4.45 10.88
CA ASP A 60 19.21 -5.16 11.44
C ASP A 60 18.19 -4.25 12.16
N ILE A 61 18.62 -3.07 12.60
CA ILE A 61 17.78 -2.03 13.21
C ILE A 61 16.82 -1.34 12.25
N ASN A 62 17.11 -1.39 10.96
CA ASN A 62 16.27 -0.76 9.96
C ASN A 62 14.98 -1.56 9.80
N ALA A 63 13.96 -0.87 9.28
CA ALA A 63 12.67 -1.46 9.04
C ALA A 63 12.14 -1.07 7.67
N ILE A 64 11.23 -1.88 7.15
CA ILE A 64 10.51 -1.62 5.91
C ILE A 64 9.01 -1.73 6.13
N ARG A 65 8.25 -0.88 5.44
CA ARG A 65 6.78 -0.91 5.47
C ARG A 65 6.19 -0.65 4.09
N PRO A 66 5.27 -1.48 3.60
CA PRO A 66 4.58 -1.20 2.34
C PRO A 66 3.49 -0.13 2.54
N GLU A 67 3.30 0.71 1.54
CA GLU A 67 2.14 1.59 1.37
C GLU A 67 1.26 1.03 0.25
N LEU A 68 0.03 0.66 0.63
CA LEU A 68 -0.91 -0.09 -0.20
C LEU A 68 -2.30 0.57 -0.23
N ASP A 69 -2.37 1.90 -0.20
CA ASP A 69 -3.63 2.63 -0.29
C ASP A 69 -4.50 2.13 -1.45
N GLY A 70 -5.79 1.97 -1.19
CA GLY A 70 -6.75 1.38 -2.12
C GLY A 70 -6.73 -0.16 -2.17
N LEU A 71 -5.71 -0.80 -1.62
CA LEU A 71 -5.56 -2.25 -1.60
C LEU A 71 -5.62 -2.83 -0.17
N ALA A 72 -4.84 -2.29 0.77
CA ALA A 72 -4.79 -2.77 2.15
C ALA A 72 -4.21 -1.73 3.11
N TYR A 73 -4.49 -1.87 4.41
CA TYR A 73 -3.95 -0.99 5.45
C TYR A 73 -2.93 -1.73 6.32
N HIS A 74 -1.63 -1.53 6.06
CA HIS A 74 -0.54 -2.17 6.80
C HIS A 74 -0.16 -1.34 8.03
N VAL A 75 -0.01 -1.97 9.21
CA VAL A 75 0.26 -1.28 10.49
C VAL A 75 1.60 -1.55 11.12
N SER A 76 2.33 -2.56 10.69
CA SER A 76 3.61 -2.92 11.30
C SER A 76 4.80 -2.16 10.69
N TYR A 77 5.83 -1.95 11.50
CA TYR A 77 7.20 -1.68 11.03
C TYR A 77 7.93 -3.01 11.01
N ASN A 78 8.25 -3.54 9.83
CA ASN A 78 8.90 -4.84 9.75
C ASN A 78 10.40 -4.65 9.89
N TYR A 79 10.91 -4.75 11.12
CA TYR A 79 12.34 -4.67 11.44
C TYR A 79 13.10 -5.86 10.85
N PHE A 80 14.31 -5.60 10.34
CA PHE A 80 15.19 -6.64 9.79
C PHE A 80 15.71 -7.61 10.87
N ALA A 81 15.81 -7.15 12.12
CA ALA A 81 16.11 -7.99 13.28
C ALA A 81 14.97 -8.94 13.72
N ASP A 82 13.76 -8.78 13.17
CA ASP A 82 12.56 -9.52 13.58
C ASP A 82 11.72 -9.94 12.36
N ALA A 83 10.53 -9.36 12.19
CA ALA A 83 9.52 -9.80 11.24
C ALA A 83 9.97 -9.80 9.77
N ALA A 84 10.86 -8.88 9.38
CA ALA A 84 11.34 -8.81 8.00
C ALA A 84 12.51 -9.79 7.75
N GLY A 85 13.31 -10.10 8.76
CA GLY A 85 14.50 -10.93 8.62
C GLY A 85 15.47 -10.42 7.55
N ASN A 86 16.21 -11.36 6.96
CA ASN A 86 17.17 -11.05 5.89
C ASN A 86 16.47 -10.97 4.51
N ILE A 87 16.57 -9.80 3.87
CA ILE A 87 16.01 -9.54 2.54
C ILE A 87 17.13 -9.56 1.50
N GLY A 88 17.36 -10.71 0.88
CA GLY A 88 18.35 -10.89 -0.20
C GLY A 88 17.75 -10.98 -1.61
N SER A 89 16.43 -10.94 -1.76
CA SER A 89 15.73 -11.10 -3.04
C SER A 89 14.33 -10.50 -3.02
N ASN A 90 13.72 -10.37 -4.21
CA ASN A 90 12.29 -10.03 -4.33
C ASN A 90 11.39 -10.98 -3.56
N GLU A 91 11.68 -12.29 -3.63
CA GLU A 91 10.85 -13.28 -2.95
C GLU A 91 10.90 -13.10 -1.43
N ALA A 92 12.10 -12.86 -0.87
CA ALA A 92 12.26 -12.56 0.55
C ALA A 92 11.49 -11.28 0.93
N LEU A 93 11.64 -10.20 0.15
CA LEU A 93 10.93 -8.94 0.36
C LEU A 93 9.41 -9.12 0.35
N PHE A 94 8.88 -9.87 -0.62
CA PHE A 94 7.44 -10.10 -0.76
C PHE A 94 6.87 -10.97 0.36
N ARG A 95 7.64 -11.91 0.90
CA ARG A 95 7.24 -12.70 2.07
C ARG A 95 7.02 -11.82 3.30
N VAL A 96 7.80 -10.74 3.47
CA VAL A 96 7.59 -9.76 4.56
C VAL A 96 6.18 -9.17 4.49
N PHE A 97 5.69 -8.83 3.30
CA PHE A 97 4.37 -8.23 3.12
C PHE A 97 3.23 -9.25 3.21
N GLY A 98 3.52 -10.55 3.10
CA GLY A 98 2.53 -11.61 3.04
C GLY A 98 1.79 -11.89 4.35
N HIS A 99 2.24 -11.35 5.49
CA HIS A 99 1.71 -11.75 6.80
C HIS A 99 0.37 -11.05 7.15
N PRO A 100 -0.75 -11.77 7.29
CA PRO A 100 -2.09 -11.16 7.45
C PRO A 100 -2.30 -10.41 8.78
N TYR A 101 -1.53 -10.72 9.83
CA TYR A 101 -1.59 -10.00 11.11
C TYR A 101 -1.21 -8.52 11.01
N TYR A 102 -0.42 -8.12 10.00
CA TYR A 102 0.02 -6.73 9.86
C TYR A 102 -0.96 -5.84 9.13
N TYR A 103 -2.16 -6.33 8.79
CA TYR A 103 -3.17 -5.56 8.09
C TYR A 103 -4.38 -5.28 8.97
N LEU A 104 -4.92 -4.05 9.03
CA LEU A 104 -6.21 -3.84 9.70
C LEU A 104 -7.37 -4.25 8.80
N ASN A 105 -8.47 -4.61 9.45
CA ASN A 105 -9.75 -4.87 8.81
C ASN A 105 -10.93 -4.26 9.57
N ASP A 106 -10.70 -3.12 10.20
CA ASP A 106 -11.72 -2.35 10.92
C ASP A 106 -12.34 -1.28 10.01
N TRP A 107 -13.56 -0.88 10.35
CA TRP A 107 -14.23 0.24 9.69
C TRP A 107 -13.61 1.57 10.12
N SER A 108 -13.33 2.45 9.16
CA SER A 108 -13.03 3.85 9.45
C SER A 108 -14.27 4.57 9.97
N SER A 109 -14.09 5.62 10.76
CA SER A 109 -15.17 6.53 11.18
C SER A 109 -15.30 7.74 10.25
N GLY A 110 -16.42 8.48 10.34
CA GLY A 110 -16.55 9.78 9.69
C GLY A 110 -17.56 9.83 8.53
N GLY A 111 -18.73 9.21 8.68
CA GLY A 111 -19.80 9.27 7.68
C GLY A 111 -19.72 8.13 6.67
N LEU A 112 -18.97 8.31 5.56
CA LEU A 112 -18.74 7.22 4.62
C LEU A 112 -17.59 6.35 5.16
N GLU A 113 -17.95 5.24 5.79
CA GLU A 113 -17.00 4.30 6.35
C GLU A 113 -16.35 3.47 5.24
N LYS A 114 -15.07 3.22 5.40
CA LYS A 114 -14.25 2.38 4.55
C LYS A 114 -13.60 1.30 5.40
N ARG A 115 -13.58 0.06 4.91
CA ARG A 115 -12.86 -1.05 5.53
C ARG A 115 -12.06 -1.79 4.49
N TYR A 116 -10.76 -1.97 4.75
CA TYR A 116 -9.95 -2.90 3.97
C TYR A 116 -10.20 -4.33 4.45
N GLY A 117 -10.37 -5.27 3.52
CA GLY A 117 -10.27 -6.69 3.82
C GLY A 117 -8.80 -7.08 4.06
N LYS A 118 -8.58 -8.19 4.77
CA LYS A 118 -7.23 -8.78 4.86
C LYS A 118 -6.80 -9.23 3.46
N PRO A 119 -5.70 -8.70 2.90
CA PRO A 119 -5.26 -9.09 1.58
C PRO A 119 -4.72 -10.52 1.58
N ALA A 120 -4.84 -11.20 0.45
CA ALA A 120 -4.16 -12.45 0.18
C ALA A 120 -3.04 -12.23 -0.83
N PHE A 121 -1.87 -12.82 -0.57
CA PHE A 121 -0.68 -12.65 -1.39
C PHE A 121 -0.22 -13.99 -1.97
N GLN A 122 0.27 -13.94 -3.21
CA GLN A 122 0.86 -15.10 -3.88
C GLN A 122 2.08 -14.63 -4.69
N ILE A 123 3.18 -15.37 -4.59
CA ILE A 123 4.37 -15.11 -5.42
C ILE A 123 4.25 -15.99 -6.67
N ILE A 124 4.17 -15.36 -7.85
CA ILE A 124 3.98 -16.05 -9.15
C ILE A 124 5.01 -15.48 -10.13
N ASP A 125 5.89 -16.33 -10.64
CA ASP A 125 6.96 -15.98 -11.60
C ASP A 125 7.78 -14.74 -11.19
N GLY A 126 8.13 -14.64 -9.90
CA GLY A 126 8.92 -13.51 -9.37
C GLY A 126 8.14 -12.20 -9.18
N ARG A 127 6.81 -12.22 -9.32
CA ARG A 127 5.89 -11.10 -9.04
C ARG A 127 5.09 -11.38 -7.78
N LEU A 128 4.63 -10.33 -7.11
CA LEU A 128 3.68 -10.45 -6.00
C LEU A 128 2.27 -10.16 -6.52
N ARG A 129 1.42 -11.17 -6.53
CA ARG A 129 -0.01 -11.01 -6.78
C ARG A 129 -0.72 -10.71 -5.47
N ILE A 130 -1.45 -9.61 -5.42
CA ILE A 130 -2.33 -9.26 -4.30
C ILE A 130 -3.79 -9.46 -4.73
N ASN A 131 -4.58 -10.09 -3.85
CA ASN A 131 -6.03 -10.02 -3.88
C ASN A 131 -6.48 -9.17 -2.69
N ALA A 132 -7.09 -8.03 -2.99
CA ALA A 132 -7.51 -7.01 -2.04
C ALA A 132 -9.02 -6.82 -2.10
N ARG A 133 -9.60 -6.36 -0.99
CA ARG A 133 -11.00 -5.94 -0.92
C ARG A 133 -11.09 -4.63 -0.16
N THR A 134 -11.92 -3.72 -0.63
CA THR A 134 -12.33 -2.52 0.10
C THR A 134 -13.85 -2.49 0.16
N ASP A 135 -14.40 -2.37 1.36
CA ASP A 135 -15.83 -2.23 1.60
C ASP A 135 -16.16 -0.78 1.93
N PHE A 136 -17.29 -0.29 1.44
CA PHE A 136 -17.82 1.04 1.73
C PHE A 136 -19.24 0.94 2.28
N ARG A 137 -19.57 1.73 3.29
CA ARG A 137 -20.95 1.89 3.78
C ARG A 137 -21.14 3.23 4.48
N TRP A 138 -22.40 3.63 4.66
CA TRP A 138 -22.70 4.75 5.56
C TRP A 138 -22.73 4.29 7.02
N GLU A 139 -22.06 5.08 7.88
CA GLU A 139 -22.02 4.93 9.34
C GLU A 139 -23.45 4.95 9.92
N ASN A 140 -24.29 5.85 9.41
CA ASN A 140 -25.72 5.89 9.75
C ASN A 140 -26.42 4.63 9.21
N PRO A 141 -26.95 3.75 10.08
CA PRO A 141 -27.55 2.49 9.65
C PRO A 141 -28.83 2.64 8.81
N LYS A 142 -29.46 3.81 8.84
CA LYS A 142 -30.67 4.12 8.06
C LYS A 142 -30.36 4.53 6.62
N GLN A 143 -29.12 4.88 6.33
CA GLN A 143 -28.69 5.28 5.00
C GLN A 143 -28.10 4.06 4.29
N LEU A 144 -28.70 3.67 3.18
CA LEU A 144 -28.14 2.64 2.31
C LEU A 144 -27.09 3.29 1.41
N ILE A 145 -25.99 2.59 1.17
CA ILE A 145 -24.98 3.02 0.22
C ILE A 145 -25.44 2.69 -1.20
N GLU A 146 -25.20 3.62 -2.11
CA GLU A 146 -25.42 3.44 -3.55
C GLU A 146 -24.10 3.55 -4.30
N ILE A 147 -24.05 3.06 -5.55
CA ILE A 147 -22.85 3.17 -6.39
C ILE A 147 -22.42 4.65 -6.55
N ALA A 148 -23.39 5.57 -6.64
CA ALA A 148 -23.13 7.00 -6.77
C ALA A 148 -22.35 7.60 -5.59
N ASP A 149 -22.39 6.96 -4.42
CA ASP A 149 -21.65 7.37 -3.23
C ASP A 149 -20.17 6.94 -3.27
N LEU A 150 -19.81 6.00 -4.15
CA LEU A 150 -18.47 5.41 -4.14
C LEU A 150 -17.40 6.45 -4.54
N PRO A 151 -16.32 6.55 -3.76
CA PRO A 151 -15.30 7.55 -3.99
C PRO A 151 -14.42 7.16 -5.18
N ILE A 152 -13.50 8.06 -5.52
CA ILE A 152 -12.34 7.68 -6.30
C ILE A 152 -11.43 6.81 -5.43
N ILE A 153 -10.97 5.69 -5.98
CA ILE A 153 -10.05 4.77 -5.31
C ILE A 153 -8.71 4.85 -6.03
N GLN A 154 -7.70 5.40 -5.38
CA GLN A 154 -6.32 5.37 -5.86
C GLN A 154 -5.63 4.09 -5.38
N PHE A 155 -4.76 3.51 -6.21
CA PHE A 155 -4.03 2.30 -5.89
C PHE A 155 -2.54 2.61 -5.74
N GLN A 156 -2.04 2.46 -4.52
CA GLN A 156 -0.65 2.68 -4.18
C GLN A 156 0.11 1.37 -4.07
N TRP A 157 1.35 1.40 -4.54
CA TRP A 157 2.38 0.40 -4.29
C TRP A 157 3.66 1.17 -4.04
N ALA A 158 4.04 1.30 -2.78
CA ALA A 158 5.25 1.98 -2.38
C ALA A 158 5.90 1.32 -1.15
N LEU A 159 7.17 1.63 -0.91
CA LEU A 159 7.98 1.08 0.18
C LEU A 159 8.58 2.22 0.99
N ASN A 160 8.22 2.28 2.28
CA ASN A 160 8.88 3.17 3.23
C ASN A 160 10.23 2.56 3.62
N LEU A 161 11.30 3.29 3.32
CA LEU A 161 12.62 3.01 3.87
C LEU A 161 12.70 3.65 5.25
N MET A 162 12.77 2.84 6.29
CA MET A 162 12.77 3.33 7.67
C MET A 162 14.11 3.08 8.34
N GLU A 163 14.75 4.15 8.80
CA GLU A 163 16.01 4.09 9.52
C GLU A 163 15.73 3.83 11.00
N GLY A 164 16.39 2.81 11.56
CA GLY A 164 16.37 2.53 12.99
C GLY A 164 17.28 3.48 13.75
N HIS A 165 17.00 3.68 15.04
CA HIS A 165 17.85 4.50 15.91
C HIS A 165 18.31 3.67 17.10
N TRP A 166 19.62 3.50 17.27
CA TRP A 166 20.18 2.86 18.47
C TRP A 166 20.24 3.87 19.62
N SER A 167 19.84 3.46 20.82
CA SER A 167 20.30 4.12 22.03
C SER A 167 21.77 3.74 22.24
N SER A 168 22.69 4.69 22.12
CA SER A 168 24.12 4.43 22.40
C SER A 168 24.29 3.81 23.80
N PRO A 169 25.14 2.78 23.99
CA PRO A 169 25.39 2.20 25.31
C PRO A 169 25.99 3.22 26.30
N GLU A 170 26.59 4.31 25.82
CA GLU A 170 27.12 5.41 26.66
C GLU A 170 26.05 6.42 27.11
N ARG A 171 24.89 6.41 26.46
CA ARG A 171 23.72 7.21 26.83
C ARG A 171 22.48 6.36 26.62
N PRO A 172 22.08 5.55 27.62
CA PRO A 172 20.77 4.92 27.60
C PRO A 172 19.72 6.03 27.51
N SER A 173 19.26 6.28 26.29
CA SER A 173 18.09 7.10 26.03
C SER A 173 16.92 6.31 26.61
N PRO A 174 16.14 6.86 27.55
CA PRO A 174 14.89 6.23 27.99
C PRO A 174 13.89 6.09 26.84
N ASP A 175 14.11 6.79 25.72
CA ASP A 175 13.27 6.77 24.54
C ASP A 175 13.88 5.84 23.47
N ILE A 176 13.47 4.58 23.45
CA ILE A 176 13.58 3.75 22.25
C ILE A 176 12.70 4.44 21.19
N LYS A 177 13.31 5.04 20.18
CA LYS A 177 12.58 5.69 19.09
C LYS A 177 12.17 4.64 18.06
N ALA A 178 10.90 4.68 17.67
CA ALA A 178 10.45 3.95 16.49
C ALA A 178 11.26 4.40 15.26
N PRO A 179 11.48 3.49 14.28
CA PRO A 179 12.21 3.81 13.06
C PRO A 179 11.44 4.90 12.31
N SER A 180 12.18 5.79 11.66
CA SER A 180 11.61 6.94 10.96
C SER A 180 11.71 6.72 9.45
N THR A 181 10.65 7.01 8.71
CA THR A 181 10.70 7.00 7.24
C THR A 181 11.67 8.07 6.75
N VAL A 182 12.69 7.65 6.00
CA VAL A 182 13.66 8.54 5.33
C VAL A 182 13.19 8.85 3.91
N ALA A 183 12.72 7.84 3.18
CA ALA A 183 12.20 7.98 1.83
C ALA A 183 11.10 6.95 1.56
N VAL A 184 10.23 7.25 0.59
CA VAL A 184 9.18 6.36 0.11
C VAL A 184 9.39 6.06 -1.37
N LEU A 185 9.70 4.81 -1.69
CA LEU A 185 9.95 4.37 -3.06
C LEU A 185 8.65 3.89 -3.70
N MET A 186 8.19 4.49 -4.79
CA MET A 186 6.91 4.21 -5.44
C MET A 186 7.06 3.93 -6.94
N TYR A 187 6.01 3.38 -7.56
CA TYR A 187 5.98 3.15 -9.02
C TYR A 187 5.62 4.42 -9.83
N ALA A 188 4.90 5.36 -9.22
CA ALA A 188 4.48 6.62 -9.85
C ALA A 188 5.64 7.64 -9.90
N ASN A 189 5.48 8.68 -10.72
CA ASN A 189 6.42 9.80 -10.78
C ASN A 189 6.19 10.76 -9.60
N GLU A 190 7.18 11.60 -9.32
CA GLU A 190 7.25 12.42 -8.10
C GLU A 190 6.35 13.66 -8.15
N ASP A 191 5.95 14.10 -9.35
CA ASP A 191 5.11 15.27 -9.51
C ASP A 191 3.65 14.96 -9.19
N LEU A 192 3.07 15.81 -8.34
CA LEU A 192 1.64 15.80 -8.01
C LEU A 192 0.86 16.53 -9.10
N ILE A 193 -0.24 15.91 -9.52
CA ILE A 193 -1.19 16.45 -10.47
C ILE A 193 -2.61 16.31 -9.93
N GLU A 194 -3.50 17.17 -10.39
CA GLU A 194 -4.92 17.03 -10.10
C GLU A 194 -5.57 16.07 -11.11
N ALA A 195 -6.13 14.98 -10.62
CA ALA A 195 -6.97 14.06 -11.40
C ALA A 195 -8.31 13.91 -10.69
N GLU A 196 -9.41 14.29 -11.36
CA GLU A 196 -10.77 14.14 -10.85
C GLU A 196 -10.99 14.84 -9.48
N GLY A 197 -10.32 15.99 -9.26
CA GLY A 197 -10.40 16.76 -8.02
C GLY A 197 -9.55 16.22 -6.86
N LEU A 198 -8.69 15.22 -7.11
CA LEU A 198 -7.74 14.69 -6.13
C LEU A 198 -6.30 14.93 -6.59
N GLN A 199 -5.44 15.28 -5.64
CA GLN A 199 -3.99 15.35 -5.87
C GLN A 199 -3.41 13.93 -5.85
N MET A 200 -2.79 13.53 -6.96
CA MET A 200 -2.17 12.22 -7.12
C MET A 200 -0.80 12.36 -7.77
N PHE A 201 0.13 11.47 -7.43
CA PHE A 201 1.38 11.32 -8.16
C PHE A 201 1.11 10.93 -9.62
N ARG A 202 1.78 11.57 -10.58
CA ARG A 202 1.61 11.25 -12.01
C ARG A 202 1.95 9.78 -12.26
N GLY A 203 1.06 9.05 -12.89
CA GLY A 203 1.19 7.62 -13.16
C GLY A 203 0.45 6.74 -12.16
N THR A 204 -0.08 7.29 -11.06
CA THR A 204 -0.91 6.54 -10.11
C THR A 204 -2.16 6.00 -10.81
N ARG A 205 -2.42 4.71 -10.59
CA ARG A 205 -3.63 4.01 -11.02
C ARG A 205 -4.79 4.38 -10.12
N TYR A 206 -5.96 4.62 -10.70
CA TYR A 206 -7.15 4.92 -9.93
C TYR A 206 -8.42 4.45 -10.62
N LEU A 207 -9.52 4.41 -9.86
CA LEU A 207 -10.84 4.01 -10.30
C LEU A 207 -11.87 5.04 -9.86
N ARG A 208 -12.83 5.36 -10.74
CA ARG A 208 -13.97 6.23 -10.39
C ARG A 208 -15.14 5.37 -9.91
N GLY A 209 -15.26 5.17 -8.61
CA GLY A 209 -16.27 4.28 -8.02
C GLY A 209 -17.71 4.58 -8.50
N ARG A 210 -18.10 5.86 -8.48
CA ARG A 210 -19.40 6.34 -8.96
C ARG A 210 -19.72 6.11 -10.45
N ALA A 211 -18.72 5.73 -11.26
CA ALA A 211 -18.89 5.49 -12.69
C ALA A 211 -18.88 3.98 -13.03
N LEU A 212 -19.06 3.12 -12.03
CA LEU A 212 -19.10 1.68 -12.18
C LEU A 212 -20.53 1.16 -12.24
N ASP A 213 -20.64 -0.10 -12.61
CA ASP A 213 -21.83 -0.92 -12.43
C ASP A 213 -21.45 -2.13 -11.58
N PHE A 214 -22.42 -2.77 -10.93
CA PHE A 214 -22.17 -4.05 -10.27
C PHE A 214 -21.70 -5.09 -11.29
N GLY A 215 -20.71 -5.89 -10.88
CA GLY A 215 -20.08 -6.92 -11.71
C GLY A 215 -18.60 -6.64 -11.96
N PRO A 216 -18.03 -7.30 -13.00
CA PRO A 216 -16.61 -7.23 -13.29
C PRO A 216 -16.14 -5.82 -13.64
N ILE A 217 -15.01 -5.42 -13.05
CA ILE A 217 -14.32 -4.16 -13.37
C ILE A 217 -13.37 -4.44 -14.52
N LYS A 218 -13.56 -3.73 -15.63
CA LYS A 218 -12.78 -3.89 -16.86
C LYS A 218 -11.46 -3.13 -16.77
N PRO A 219 -10.39 -3.58 -17.45
CA PRO A 219 -9.10 -2.90 -17.45
C PRO A 219 -9.18 -1.42 -17.85
N GLU A 220 -10.06 -1.05 -18.78
CA GLU A 220 -10.21 0.33 -19.26
C GLU A 220 -10.83 1.27 -18.21
N GLN A 221 -11.45 0.71 -17.17
CA GLN A 221 -11.98 1.48 -16.04
C GLN A 221 -10.88 1.81 -15.01
N ILE A 222 -9.72 1.14 -15.07
CA ILE A 222 -8.54 1.46 -14.27
C ILE A 222 -7.74 2.55 -15.00
N LEU A 223 -7.95 3.78 -14.54
CA LEU A 223 -7.38 4.98 -15.12
C LEU A 223 -5.96 5.23 -14.58
N THR A 224 -5.27 6.17 -15.20
CA THR A 224 -3.92 6.60 -14.82
C THR A 224 -3.90 8.11 -14.70
N ALA A 225 -3.42 8.64 -13.58
CA ALA A 225 -3.28 10.07 -13.40
C ALA A 225 -2.21 10.61 -14.38
N GLN A 226 -2.57 11.55 -15.25
CA GLN A 226 -1.67 12.18 -16.24
C GLN A 226 -1.93 13.68 -16.36
#